data_AF-A0A8T7H9I8-F1
#
_entry.id   AF-A0A8T7H9I8-F1
#
_cell.length_a   1.000
_cell.length_b   1.000
_cell.length_c   1.000
_cell.angle_alpha   90.00
_cell.angle_beta   90.00
_cell.angle_gamma   90.00
#
_symmetry.space_group_name_H-M   'P 1'
#
loop_
_entity.id
_entity.type
_entity.pdbx_description
1 polymer ?
#
loop_
_entity_poly.entity_id
_entity_poly.type
_entity_poly.pdbx_seq_one_letter_code
_entity_poly.pdbx_strand_id
1 'polypeptide(L)'
;MNHKIKQESKGVLIFPDRKGIMVKFLVTLLLAIIIFVPSCIFVNKILDAGTRSSEQAKDNFVDFIKELNEFAFDEEKIAGSRSSTQLILDKETAIVYYEKDKPKVEVAIDPKGTSLGVDIDMTIQKPAVCKEGKNCICLLRKSEFEISRLSRTIDVKPKRFLCENLDYELQIDTCNIGEPHLVESYTCKNGFLIERKLVAGSSSDSVNYFEVQRRSTIFMLKEANSIRITGVS
;
A
#
# COMPACT_ATOMS: atom_id res chain seq x y z
N MET A 1 35.53 -23.88 -81.03
CA MET A 1 34.26 -23.24 -81.43
C MET A 1 33.13 -24.19 -81.11
N ASN A 2 32.46 -23.98 -79.98
CA ASN A 2 31.18 -24.63 -79.68
C ASN A 2 30.39 -23.72 -78.74
N HIS A 3 29.11 -23.65 -79.06
CA HIS A 3 28.11 -22.66 -78.71
C HIS A 3 27.32 -23.10 -77.45
N LYS A 4 26.56 -22.16 -76.85
CA LYS A 4 25.34 -22.32 -76.02
C LYS A 4 25.54 -22.61 -74.51
N ILE A 5 24.71 -22.12 -73.57
CA ILE A 5 23.52 -21.23 -73.53
C ILE A 5 23.47 -20.64 -72.12
N LYS A 6 23.22 -19.34 -71.99
CA LYS A 6 22.91 -18.67 -70.72
C LYS A 6 21.39 -18.80 -70.49
N GLN A 7 20.97 -19.64 -69.54
CA GLN A 7 19.56 -19.74 -69.13
C GLN A 7 19.23 -18.61 -68.16
N GLU A 8 18.48 -17.61 -68.63
CA GLU A 8 17.79 -16.65 -67.78
C GLU A 8 16.58 -17.34 -67.14
N SER A 9 16.69 -17.60 -65.83
CA SER A 9 15.54 -17.93 -64.97
C SER A 9 14.66 -16.70 -64.82
N LYS A 10 13.64 -16.57 -65.68
CA LYS A 10 12.52 -15.64 -65.46
C LYS A 10 11.71 -16.12 -64.26
N GLY A 11 12.06 -15.62 -63.07
CA GLY A 11 11.24 -15.76 -61.88
C GLY A 11 9.89 -15.10 -62.12
N VAL A 12 8.83 -15.90 -62.22
CA VAL A 12 7.45 -15.43 -62.24
C VAL A 12 7.15 -14.83 -60.87
N LEU A 13 7.20 -13.50 -60.77
CA LEU A 13 6.72 -12.75 -59.62
C LEU A 13 5.19 -12.87 -59.58
N ILE A 14 4.68 -13.85 -58.83
CA ILE A 14 3.27 -13.95 -58.48
C ILE A 14 3.00 -12.87 -57.44
N PHE A 15 2.54 -11.70 -57.90
CA PHE A 15 2.03 -10.66 -57.01
C PHE A 15 0.72 -11.16 -56.37
N PRO A 16 0.65 -11.31 -55.03
CA PRO A 16 -0.58 -11.71 -54.38
C PRO A 16 -1.62 -10.60 -54.56
N ASP A 17 -2.85 -11.01 -54.85
CA ASP A 17 -3.98 -10.10 -55.04
C ASP A 17 -4.14 -9.19 -53.80
N ARG A 18 -4.17 -7.86 -53.99
CA ARG A 18 -4.03 -6.87 -52.90
C ARG A 18 -5.04 -7.07 -51.77
N LYS A 19 -6.22 -7.63 -52.10
CA LYS A 19 -7.29 -7.95 -51.15
C LYS A 19 -6.90 -9.09 -50.20
N GLY A 20 -6.18 -10.10 -50.69
CA GLY A 20 -5.76 -11.25 -49.88
C GLY A 20 -4.67 -10.90 -48.86
N ILE A 21 -3.78 -9.95 -49.20
CA ILE A 21 -2.78 -9.42 -48.27
C ILE A 21 -3.45 -8.66 -47.14
N MET A 22 -4.45 -7.84 -47.45
CA MET A 22 -5.13 -7.01 -46.47
C MET A 22 -5.94 -7.85 -45.47
N VAL A 23 -6.61 -8.90 -45.94
CA VAL A 23 -7.35 -9.84 -45.05
C VAL A 23 -6.39 -10.62 -44.15
N LYS A 24 -5.28 -11.14 -44.70
CA LYS A 24 -4.27 -11.85 -43.89
C LYS A 24 -3.65 -10.95 -42.82
N PHE A 25 -3.37 -9.69 -43.17
CA PHE A 25 -2.87 -8.71 -42.21
C PHE A 25 -3.88 -8.42 -41.11
N LEU A 26 -5.16 -8.18 -41.47
CA LEU A 26 -6.22 -7.92 -40.51
C LEU A 26 -6.42 -9.10 -39.54
N VAL A 27 -6.50 -10.33 -40.07
CA VAL A 27 -6.69 -11.54 -39.25
C VAL A 27 -5.49 -11.75 -38.32
N THR A 28 -4.27 -11.56 -38.81
CA THR A 28 -3.05 -11.70 -38.00
C THR A 28 -2.99 -10.65 -36.90
N LEU A 29 -3.34 -9.39 -37.20
CA LEU A 29 -3.40 -8.32 -36.22
C LEU A 29 -4.45 -8.60 -35.14
N LEU A 30 -5.61 -9.10 -35.52
CA LEU A 30 -6.71 -9.41 -34.60
C LEU A 30 -6.34 -10.58 -33.68
N LEU A 31 -5.70 -11.62 -34.22
CA LEU A 31 -5.13 -12.73 -33.45
C LEU A 31 -4.03 -12.25 -32.50
N ALA A 32 -3.16 -11.35 -32.96
CA ALA A 32 -2.12 -10.78 -32.12
C ALA A 32 -2.71 -10.01 -30.94
N ILE A 33 -3.75 -9.18 -31.15
CA ILE A 33 -4.43 -8.44 -30.09
C ILE A 33 -5.09 -9.39 -29.08
N ILE A 34 -5.78 -10.44 -29.54
CA ILE A 34 -6.44 -11.44 -28.69
C ILE A 34 -5.44 -12.16 -27.77
N ILE A 35 -4.20 -12.38 -28.23
CA ILE A 35 -3.17 -13.08 -27.45
C ILE A 35 -2.37 -12.10 -26.58
N PHE A 36 -1.96 -10.96 -27.13
CA PHE A 36 -1.09 -10.01 -26.42
C PHE A 36 -1.83 -9.26 -25.31
N VAL A 37 -3.09 -8.85 -25.50
CA VAL A 37 -3.79 -8.06 -24.49
C VAL A 37 -3.97 -8.85 -23.18
N PRO A 38 -4.46 -10.11 -23.17
CA PRO A 38 -4.53 -10.91 -21.94
C PRO A 38 -3.16 -11.18 -21.34
N SER A 39 -2.14 -11.41 -22.18
CA SER A 39 -0.76 -11.66 -21.72
C SER A 39 -0.17 -10.44 -21.02
N CYS A 40 -0.36 -9.23 -21.57
CA CYS A 40 0.08 -7.98 -20.95
C CYS A 40 -0.67 -7.71 -19.64
N ILE A 41 -1.98 -7.97 -19.58
CA ILE A 41 -2.76 -7.84 -18.34
C ILE A 41 -2.26 -8.83 -17.28
N PHE A 42 -1.97 -10.07 -17.66
CA PHE A 42 -1.47 -11.10 -16.77
C PHE A 42 -0.08 -10.76 -16.22
N VAL A 43 0.84 -10.31 -17.09
CA VAL A 43 2.18 -9.87 -16.70
C VAL A 43 2.10 -8.65 -15.79
N ASN A 44 1.26 -7.66 -16.09
CA ASN A 44 1.07 -6.50 -15.21
C ASN A 44 0.51 -6.92 -13.84
N LYS A 45 -0.46 -7.83 -13.79
CA LYS A 45 -0.96 -8.36 -12.50
C LYS A 45 0.12 -9.06 -11.70
N ILE A 46 1.01 -9.81 -12.34
CA ILE A 46 2.12 -10.50 -11.65
C ILE A 46 3.18 -9.50 -11.18
N LEU A 47 3.52 -8.50 -12.00
CA LEU A 47 4.52 -7.48 -11.66
C LEU A 47 4.01 -6.50 -10.60
N ASP A 48 2.74 -6.09 -10.69
CA ASP A 48 2.07 -5.22 -9.72
C ASP A 48 1.84 -5.94 -8.38
N ALA A 49 1.47 -7.24 -8.42
CA ALA A 49 1.38 -8.05 -7.21
C ALA A 49 2.75 -8.32 -6.56
N GLY A 50 3.84 -8.13 -7.30
CA GLY A 50 5.17 -8.57 -6.93
C GLY A 50 6.04 -7.50 -6.29
N THR A 51 6.24 -6.34 -6.94
CA THR A 51 7.49 -5.60 -6.71
C THR A 51 7.45 -4.08 -6.84
N ARG A 52 6.69 -3.47 -7.76
CA ARG A 52 7.03 -2.09 -8.18
C ARG A 52 6.46 -0.97 -7.30
N SER A 53 5.24 -1.12 -6.80
CA SER A 53 4.63 -0.12 -5.91
C SER A 53 5.35 -0.10 -4.54
N SER A 54 5.64 -1.30 -4.04
CA SER A 54 6.22 -1.53 -2.71
C SER A 54 7.57 -0.84 -2.44
N GLU A 55 8.40 -0.58 -3.44
CA GLU A 55 9.74 0.01 -3.19
C GLU A 55 9.63 1.51 -2.91
N GLN A 56 8.76 2.26 -3.60
CA GLN A 56 8.56 3.69 -3.32
C GLN A 56 8.02 3.94 -1.91
N ALA A 57 7.01 3.17 -1.49
CA ALA A 57 6.46 3.26 -0.14
C ALA A 57 7.47 2.84 0.93
N LYS A 58 8.34 1.88 0.61
CA LYS A 58 9.44 1.46 1.49
C LYS A 58 10.48 2.56 1.65
N ASP A 59 10.98 3.12 0.55
CA ASP A 59 12.00 4.17 0.60
C ASP A 59 11.45 5.41 1.32
N ASN A 60 10.19 5.78 1.02
CA ASN A 60 9.51 6.87 1.71
C ASN A 60 9.32 6.59 3.22
N PHE A 61 9.03 5.36 3.62
CA PHE A 61 8.95 5.01 5.04
C PHE A 61 10.32 5.12 5.73
N VAL A 62 11.39 4.69 5.08
CA VAL A 62 12.76 4.83 5.62
C VAL A 62 13.11 6.31 5.80
N ASP A 63 12.82 7.14 4.80
CA ASP A 63 13.02 8.59 4.88
C ASP A 63 12.16 9.21 6.00
N PHE A 64 10.90 8.80 6.12
CA PHE A 64 10.01 9.23 7.19
C PHE A 64 10.55 8.90 8.59
N ILE A 65 11.05 7.68 8.81
CA ILE A 65 11.64 7.31 10.10
C ILE A 65 12.92 8.09 10.37
N LYS A 66 13.75 8.30 9.34
CA LYS A 66 14.95 9.12 9.47
C LYS A 66 14.60 10.53 9.90
N GLU A 67 13.64 11.18 9.25
CA GLU A 67 13.19 12.52 9.61
C GLU A 67 12.57 12.58 11.01
N LEU A 68 11.80 11.55 11.41
CA LEU A 68 11.28 11.43 12.78
C LEU A 68 12.41 11.39 13.82
N ASN A 69 13.42 10.55 13.59
CA ASN A 69 14.56 10.41 14.49
C ASN A 69 15.41 11.69 14.55
N GLU A 70 15.70 12.30 13.41
CA GLU A 70 16.38 13.60 13.35
C GLU A 70 15.57 14.65 14.10
N PHE A 71 14.25 14.71 13.91
CA PHE A 71 13.39 15.65 14.62
C PHE A 71 13.34 15.42 16.14
N ALA A 72 13.33 14.16 16.58
CA ALA A 72 13.33 13.78 17.99
C ALA A 72 14.61 14.20 18.71
N PHE A 73 15.76 13.89 18.12
CA PHE A 73 17.07 14.01 18.79
C PHE A 73 17.86 15.28 18.45
N ASP A 74 17.36 16.12 17.55
CA ASP A 74 17.95 17.42 17.25
C ASP A 74 17.82 18.36 18.46
N GLU A 75 18.96 18.69 19.06
CA GLU A 75 19.09 19.55 20.25
C GLU A 75 18.69 21.01 19.97
N GLU A 76 18.75 21.46 18.71
CA GLU A 76 18.33 22.82 18.33
C GLU A 76 16.79 22.95 18.33
N LYS A 77 16.08 21.82 18.19
CA LYS A 77 14.62 21.78 18.20
C LYS A 77 14.08 21.67 19.62
N ILE A 78 13.42 22.73 20.06
CA ILE A 78 12.73 22.81 21.35
C ILE A 78 11.28 22.33 21.26
N ALA A 79 10.63 22.13 22.40
CA ALA A 79 9.20 21.87 22.45
C ALA A 79 8.43 23.01 21.75
N GLY A 80 7.48 22.65 20.89
CA GLY A 80 6.75 23.57 20.02
C GLY A 80 7.33 23.71 18.61
N SER A 81 8.56 23.23 18.36
CA SER A 81 9.10 23.13 17.00
C SER A 81 8.19 22.28 16.11
N ARG A 82 8.08 22.66 14.84
CA ARG A 82 7.26 21.97 13.84
C ARG A 82 8.12 21.53 12.66
N SER A 83 7.79 20.39 12.07
CA SER A 83 8.32 19.95 10.79
C SER A 83 7.21 19.28 9.98
N SER A 84 7.43 19.08 8.69
CA SER A 84 6.49 18.43 7.79
C SER A 84 7.22 17.50 6.86
N THR A 85 6.61 16.35 6.60
CA THR A 85 7.17 15.31 5.74
C THR A 85 6.10 14.77 4.80
N GLN A 86 6.53 14.30 3.64
CA GLN A 86 5.62 13.65 2.70
C GLN A 86 5.52 12.17 3.06
N LEU A 87 4.30 11.71 3.32
CA LEU A 87 3.99 10.30 3.47
C LEU A 87 3.37 9.75 2.19
N ILE A 88 3.91 8.64 1.68
CA ILE A 88 3.43 7.92 0.51
C ILE A 88 2.99 6.52 0.93
N LEU A 89 1.68 6.28 0.94
CA LEU A 89 1.09 4.98 1.22
C LEU A 89 0.41 4.39 -0.02
N ASP A 90 0.78 3.16 -0.35
CA ASP A 90 0.13 2.41 -1.41
C ASP A 90 -1.19 1.79 -0.93
N LYS A 91 -1.99 1.28 -1.86
CA LYS A 91 -3.24 0.62 -1.49
C LYS A 91 -2.95 -0.65 -0.68
N GLU A 92 -3.82 -0.97 0.26
CA GLU A 92 -3.70 -2.16 1.12
C GLU A 92 -2.43 -2.12 1.99
N THR A 93 -2.00 -0.92 2.36
CA THR A 93 -0.85 -0.71 3.26
C THR A 93 -1.26 0.14 4.46
N ALA A 94 -0.46 0.04 5.51
CA ALA A 94 -0.66 0.85 6.70
C ALA A 94 0.66 1.09 7.43
N ILE A 95 0.76 2.23 8.11
CA ILE A 95 1.74 2.46 9.16
C ILE A 95 1.06 2.20 10.49
N VAL A 96 1.67 1.37 11.33
CA VAL A 96 1.15 1.02 12.65
C VAL A 96 2.20 1.36 13.69
N TYR A 97 1.83 2.18 14.65
CA TYR A 97 2.65 2.44 15.83
C TYR A 97 2.16 1.55 16.98
N TYR A 98 3.10 0.85 17.60
CA TYR A 98 2.90 -0.03 18.75
C TYR A 98 3.59 0.60 19.96
N GLU A 99 2.84 0.79 21.04
CA GLU A 99 3.41 1.19 22.31
C GLU A 99 4.35 0.09 22.87
N LYS A 100 5.33 0.51 23.67
CA LYS A 100 6.22 -0.41 24.39
C LYS A 100 5.43 -1.38 25.25
N ASP A 101 5.92 -2.62 25.30
CA ASP A 101 5.35 -3.72 26.10
C ASP A 101 3.91 -4.11 25.75
N LYS A 102 3.37 -3.61 24.63
CA LYS A 102 2.08 -4.02 24.08
C LYS A 102 2.25 -5.02 22.94
N PRO A 103 1.51 -6.15 22.93
CA PRO A 103 1.66 -7.16 21.90
C PRO A 103 0.86 -6.86 20.62
N LYS A 104 -0.06 -5.89 20.66
CA LYS A 104 -0.98 -5.59 19.56
C LYS A 104 -1.56 -4.18 19.69
N VAL A 105 -2.01 -3.62 18.58
CA VAL A 105 -2.87 -2.44 18.54
C VAL A 105 -4.32 -2.91 18.41
N GLU A 106 -5.22 -2.35 19.20
CA GLU A 106 -6.66 -2.63 19.11
C GLU A 106 -7.34 -1.40 18.52
N VAL A 107 -8.18 -1.61 17.51
CA VAL A 107 -8.92 -0.57 16.81
C VAL A 107 -10.40 -0.95 16.85
N ALA A 108 -11.19 -0.18 17.59
CA ALA A 108 -12.65 -0.30 17.56
C ALA A 108 -13.19 0.65 16.49
N ILE A 109 -13.99 0.09 15.59
CA ILE A 109 -14.54 0.75 14.42
C ILE A 109 -16.05 0.85 14.60
N ASP A 110 -16.55 2.08 14.61
CA ASP A 110 -17.99 2.36 14.64
C ASP A 110 -18.48 2.62 13.19
N PRO A 111 -19.23 1.67 12.59
CA PRO A 111 -19.63 1.76 11.18
C PRO A 111 -20.87 2.65 10.96
N LYS A 112 -20.77 3.58 10.02
CA LYS A 112 -21.84 4.53 9.69
C LYS A 112 -23.03 3.86 9.02
N GLY A 113 -24.23 4.10 9.54
CA GLY A 113 -25.48 3.73 8.88
C GLY A 113 -25.83 2.24 8.96
N THR A 114 -25.19 1.46 9.83
CA THR A 114 -25.64 0.10 10.11
C THR A 114 -26.77 0.13 11.15
N SER A 115 -27.94 -0.42 10.80
CA SER A 115 -29.11 -0.47 11.69
C SER A 115 -28.92 -1.30 12.97
N LEU A 116 -27.80 -2.01 13.07
CA LEU A 116 -27.48 -2.88 14.19
C LEU A 116 -26.56 -2.21 15.23
N GLY A 117 -25.88 -1.11 14.90
CA GLY A 117 -25.05 -0.36 15.86
C GLY A 117 -24.03 -1.22 16.61
N VAL A 118 -23.43 -2.21 15.94
CA VAL A 118 -22.43 -3.09 16.57
C VAL A 118 -21.06 -2.81 15.98
N ASP A 119 -20.16 -2.41 16.86
CA ASP A 119 -18.77 -2.11 16.58
C ASP A 119 -18.04 -3.32 15.97
N ILE A 120 -17.01 -3.01 15.16
CA ILE A 120 -16.09 -4.00 14.61
C ILE A 120 -14.76 -3.84 15.36
N ASP A 121 -14.28 -4.93 15.95
CA ASP A 121 -13.01 -4.95 16.67
C ASP A 121 -11.90 -5.45 15.75
N MET A 122 -11.00 -4.57 15.34
CA MET A 122 -9.78 -4.92 14.64
C MET A 122 -8.61 -5.03 15.62
N THR A 123 -7.84 -6.10 15.51
CA THR A 123 -6.60 -6.29 16.26
C THR A 123 -5.45 -6.42 15.27
N ILE A 124 -4.36 -5.67 15.48
CA ILE A 124 -3.17 -5.73 14.64
C ILE A 124 -2.00 -6.24 15.48
N GLN A 125 -1.49 -7.43 15.13
CA GLN A 125 -0.44 -8.10 15.89
C GLN A 125 0.92 -7.42 15.71
N LYS A 126 1.64 -7.17 16.82
CA LYS A 126 3.00 -6.61 16.80
C LYS A 126 3.97 -7.62 16.18
N PRO A 127 4.72 -7.26 15.13
CA PRO A 127 5.74 -8.14 14.57
C PRO A 127 6.86 -8.46 15.57
N ALA A 128 7.35 -9.69 15.55
CA ALA A 128 8.43 -10.15 16.45
C ALA A 128 9.78 -9.43 16.26
N VAL A 129 9.96 -8.67 15.17
CA VAL A 129 11.16 -7.83 14.94
C VAL A 129 11.20 -6.60 15.85
N CYS A 130 10.04 -6.18 16.36
CA CYS A 130 9.96 -5.08 17.33
C CYS A 130 10.47 -5.56 18.69
N LYS A 131 11.40 -4.80 19.28
CA LYS A 131 12.01 -5.12 20.57
C LYS A 131 11.03 -4.92 21.72
N GLU A 132 11.12 -5.77 22.73
CA GLU A 132 10.46 -5.55 24.02
C GLU A 132 11.04 -4.31 24.71
N GLY A 133 10.26 -3.62 25.54
CA GLY A 133 10.66 -2.38 26.22
C GLY A 133 10.76 -1.14 25.33
N LYS A 134 10.60 -1.27 24.00
CA LYS A 134 10.64 -0.14 23.06
C LYS A 134 9.31 0.05 22.33
N ASN A 135 9.02 1.31 22.01
CA ASN A 135 7.99 1.64 21.03
C ASN A 135 8.44 1.14 19.66
N CYS A 136 7.51 0.82 18.78
CA CYS A 136 7.83 0.32 17.45
C CYS A 136 6.88 0.90 16.43
N ILE A 137 7.37 1.32 15.28
CA ILE A 137 6.54 1.77 14.17
C ILE A 137 6.83 0.90 12.96
N CYS A 138 5.79 0.43 12.29
CA CYS A 138 5.91 -0.50 11.18
C CYS A 138 5.10 -0.06 9.97
N LEU A 139 5.71 -0.10 8.79
CA LEU A 139 4.99 -0.15 7.52
C LEU A 139 4.57 -1.60 7.22
N LEU A 140 3.27 -1.86 7.26
CA LEU A 140 2.63 -3.08 6.79
C LEU A 140 2.39 -2.98 5.28
N ARG A 141 3.07 -3.81 4.51
CA ARG A 141 2.97 -3.88 3.03
C ARG A 141 2.12 -5.05 2.54
N LYS A 142 1.95 -6.06 3.40
CA LYS A 142 1.08 -7.20 3.18
C LYS A 142 0.68 -7.79 4.52
N SER A 143 -0.60 -8.11 4.68
CA SER A 143 -1.16 -8.73 5.88
C SER A 143 -2.05 -9.91 5.52
N GLU A 144 -2.16 -10.85 6.45
CA GLU A 144 -3.21 -11.88 6.47
C GLU A 144 -4.31 -11.48 7.45
N PHE A 145 -5.53 -11.88 7.15
CA PHE A 145 -6.73 -11.50 7.90
C PHE A 145 -7.48 -12.74 8.36
N GLU A 146 -7.77 -12.82 9.65
CA GLU A 146 -8.70 -13.79 10.23
C GLU A 146 -9.97 -13.04 10.66
N ILE A 147 -11.06 -13.26 9.92
CA ILE A 147 -12.31 -12.51 10.09
C ILE A 147 -13.38 -13.44 10.65
N SER A 148 -13.92 -13.08 11.81
CA SER A 148 -15.08 -13.75 12.39
C SER A 148 -16.30 -12.86 12.26
N ARG A 149 -17.23 -13.25 11.38
CA ARG A 149 -18.49 -12.52 11.15
C ARG A 149 -19.43 -12.54 12.35
N LEU A 150 -19.37 -13.61 13.16
CA LEU A 150 -20.23 -13.77 14.33
C LEU A 150 -19.81 -12.83 15.46
N SER A 151 -18.51 -12.71 15.71
CA SER A 151 -17.95 -11.82 16.73
C SER A 151 -17.58 -10.43 16.20
N ARG A 152 -17.69 -10.20 14.89
CA ARG A 152 -17.26 -8.96 14.20
C ARG A 152 -15.82 -8.57 14.51
N THR A 153 -14.95 -9.56 14.61
CA THR A 153 -13.53 -9.34 14.89
C THR A 153 -12.69 -9.54 13.63
N ILE A 154 -11.70 -8.69 13.44
CA ILE A 154 -10.71 -8.76 12.36
C ILE A 154 -9.33 -8.86 13.01
N ASP A 155 -8.68 -10.01 12.94
CA ASP A 155 -7.28 -10.15 13.37
C ASP A 155 -6.35 -9.99 12.17
N VAL A 156 -5.44 -9.02 12.26
CA VAL A 156 -4.50 -8.63 11.21
C VAL A 156 -3.11 -9.13 11.59
N LYS A 157 -2.60 -10.06 10.78
CA LYS A 157 -1.27 -10.66 10.95
C LYS A 157 -0.31 -10.15 9.86
N PRO A 158 0.66 -9.30 10.21
CA PRO A 158 1.67 -8.80 9.27
C PRO A 158 2.45 -9.93 8.59
N LYS A 159 2.59 -9.87 7.26
CA LYS A 159 3.35 -10.84 6.45
C LYS A 159 4.57 -10.23 5.76
N ARG A 160 4.41 -9.04 5.19
CA ARG A 160 5.53 -8.22 4.69
C ARG A 160 5.47 -6.88 5.38
N PHE A 161 6.49 -6.58 6.15
CA PHE A 161 6.56 -5.35 6.92
C PHE A 161 7.99 -4.80 6.94
N LEU A 162 8.11 -3.56 7.40
CA LEU A 162 9.37 -2.89 7.76
C LEU A 162 9.10 -2.19 9.08
N CYS A 163 9.94 -2.37 10.08
CA CYS A 163 9.69 -1.86 11.41
C CYS A 163 10.95 -1.18 11.95
N GLU A 164 10.75 -0.12 12.70
CA GLU A 164 11.81 0.59 13.40
C GLU A 164 11.41 0.77 14.87
N ASN A 165 12.39 0.59 15.75
CA ASN A 165 12.19 0.77 17.19
C ASN A 165 12.47 2.21 17.57
N LEU A 166 11.59 2.80 18.37
CA LEU A 166 11.68 4.19 18.80
C LEU A 166 11.94 4.26 20.30
N ASP A 167 12.78 5.22 20.69
CA ASP A 167 13.13 5.52 22.09
C ASP A 167 12.32 6.71 22.65
N TYR A 168 11.36 7.22 21.87
CA TYR A 168 10.44 8.28 22.23
C TYR A 168 9.01 7.88 21.90
N GLU A 169 8.03 8.59 22.45
CA GLU A 169 6.62 8.33 22.23
C GLU A 169 6.13 9.07 20.98
N LEU A 170 5.34 8.38 20.16
CA LEU A 170 4.56 9.02 19.10
C LEU A 170 3.13 9.16 19.56
N GLN A 171 2.55 10.33 19.28
CA GLN A 171 1.16 10.63 19.56
C GLN A 171 0.47 11.12 18.31
N ILE A 172 -0.84 10.97 18.29
CA ILE A 172 -1.72 11.49 17.25
C ILE A 172 -3.02 11.90 17.94
N ASP A 173 -3.68 12.94 17.45
CA ASP A 173 -4.91 13.46 18.08
C ASP A 173 -6.08 12.47 18.00
N THR A 174 -6.06 11.58 17.01
CA THR A 174 -7.08 10.58 16.70
C THR A 174 -6.43 9.21 16.47
N CYS A 175 -7.22 8.13 16.49
CA CYS A 175 -6.71 6.78 16.20
C CYS A 175 -6.08 6.64 14.80
N ASN A 176 -6.51 7.47 13.85
CA ASN A 176 -6.07 7.44 12.46
C ASN A 176 -6.04 8.84 11.84
N ILE A 177 -5.26 9.01 10.77
CA ILE A 177 -5.23 10.20 9.91
C ILE A 177 -5.97 9.85 8.62
N GLY A 178 -6.80 10.76 8.13
CA GLY A 178 -7.42 10.64 6.81
C GLY A 178 -8.92 10.91 6.81
N GLU A 179 -9.57 10.59 5.70
CA GLU A 179 -11.01 10.75 5.53
C GLU A 179 -11.75 9.46 5.92
N PRO A 180 -12.83 9.55 6.71
CA PRO A 180 -13.65 8.39 7.03
C PRO A 180 -14.47 7.94 5.82
N HIS A 181 -14.47 6.64 5.53
CA HIS A 181 -15.34 6.00 4.56
C HIS A 181 -16.26 5.01 5.28
N LEU A 182 -17.56 5.34 5.33
CA LEU A 182 -18.60 4.52 5.96
C LEU A 182 -18.34 4.19 7.45
N VAL A 183 -17.62 5.09 8.13
CA VAL A 183 -17.27 4.99 9.55
C VAL A 183 -17.68 6.29 10.23
N GLU A 184 -18.18 6.19 11.46
CA GLU A 184 -18.42 7.35 12.34
C GLU A 184 -17.18 7.68 13.16
N SER A 185 -16.55 6.67 13.77
CA SER A 185 -15.35 6.86 14.57
C SER A 185 -14.40 5.66 14.57
N TYR A 186 -13.11 5.95 14.76
CA TYR A 186 -12.05 4.99 15.06
C TYR A 186 -11.50 5.30 16.45
N THR A 187 -11.46 4.29 17.31
CA THR A 187 -10.78 4.40 18.61
C THR A 187 -9.68 3.35 18.70
N CYS A 188 -8.47 3.80 19.07
CA CYS A 188 -7.30 2.95 19.18
C CYS A 188 -6.93 2.74 20.64
N LYS A 189 -6.36 1.57 20.95
CA LYS A 189 -5.63 1.30 22.18
C LYS A 189 -4.26 0.70 21.85
N ASN A 190 -3.29 0.98 22.72
CA ASN A 190 -1.93 0.44 22.65
C ASN A 190 -1.13 0.92 21.42
N GLY A 191 -1.52 2.04 20.82
CA GLY A 191 -0.91 2.57 19.61
C GLY A 191 -1.87 3.32 18.70
N PHE A 192 -1.49 3.48 17.44
CA PHE A 192 -2.33 4.08 16.40
C PHE A 192 -2.04 3.48 15.02
N LEU A 193 -2.92 3.78 14.06
CA LEU A 193 -2.89 3.27 12.70
C LEU A 193 -3.00 4.44 11.72
N ILE A 194 -2.17 4.48 10.69
CA ILE A 194 -2.37 5.33 9.50
C ILE A 194 -2.51 4.39 8.31
N GLU A 195 -3.70 4.27 7.76
CA GLU A 195 -3.97 3.26 6.74
C GLU A 195 -4.41 3.83 5.40
N ARG A 196 -4.20 3.01 4.37
CA ARG A 196 -4.84 3.19 3.08
C ARG A 196 -5.41 1.87 2.61
N LYS A 197 -6.69 1.65 2.93
CA LYS A 197 -7.46 0.47 2.51
C LYS A 197 -6.85 -0.85 2.98
N LEU A 198 -6.34 -0.94 4.21
CA LEU A 198 -5.63 -2.14 4.69
C LEU A 198 -6.50 -3.40 4.52
N VAL A 199 -7.79 -3.29 4.84
CA VAL A 199 -8.74 -4.41 4.89
C VAL A 199 -9.52 -4.61 3.58
N ALA A 200 -9.34 -3.74 2.57
CA ALA A 200 -10.14 -3.72 1.33
C ALA A 200 -10.15 -5.04 0.53
N GLY A 201 -9.11 -5.86 0.65
CA GLY A 201 -9.02 -7.15 -0.04
C GLY A 201 -9.61 -8.35 0.71
N SER A 202 -10.09 -8.17 1.95
CA SER A 202 -10.30 -9.29 2.88
C SER A 202 -11.74 -9.79 3.02
N SER A 203 -12.78 -8.96 2.81
CA SER A 203 -14.18 -9.37 2.87
C SER A 203 -15.15 -8.29 2.37
N SER A 204 -16.46 -8.58 2.30
CA SER A 204 -17.52 -7.59 2.05
C SER A 204 -17.64 -6.52 3.13
N ASP A 205 -17.11 -6.78 4.33
CA ASP A 205 -17.13 -5.85 5.47
C ASP A 205 -16.01 -4.82 5.39
N SER A 206 -15.18 -4.88 4.33
CA SER A 206 -14.07 -3.97 4.04
C SER A 206 -14.50 -2.57 3.60
N VAL A 207 -15.75 -2.20 3.82
CA VAL A 207 -16.33 -0.92 3.44
C VAL A 207 -16.06 0.19 4.45
N ASN A 208 -15.69 -0.18 5.68
CA ASN A 208 -15.56 0.74 6.81
C ASN A 208 -14.09 1.00 7.14
N TYR A 209 -13.52 2.09 6.62
CA TYR A 209 -12.10 2.42 6.83
C TYR A 209 -11.83 3.92 6.85
N PHE A 210 -10.70 4.32 7.43
CA PHE A 210 -10.12 5.65 7.19
C PHE A 210 -9.14 5.56 6.03
N GLU A 211 -9.15 6.55 5.12
CA GLU A 211 -8.24 6.59 3.98
C GLU A 211 -7.39 7.85 4.02
N VAL A 212 -6.07 7.67 4.04
CA VAL A 212 -5.19 8.72 3.54
C VAL A 212 -5.09 8.67 2.03
N GLN A 213 -4.95 9.84 1.41
CA GLN A 213 -4.56 9.91 0.01
C GLN A 213 -3.22 9.20 -0.20
N ARG A 214 -2.95 8.76 -1.43
CA ARG A 214 -1.67 8.07 -1.74
C ARG A 214 -0.46 8.90 -1.31
N ARG A 215 -0.55 10.21 -1.43
CA ARG A 215 0.48 11.17 -1.01
C ARG A 215 -0.18 12.16 -0.07
N SER A 216 0.29 12.21 1.15
CA SER A 216 -0.24 13.11 2.17
C SER A 216 0.92 13.83 2.85
N THR A 217 0.70 15.07 3.25
CA THR A 217 1.67 15.80 4.08
C THR A 217 1.32 15.55 5.54
N ILE A 218 2.30 15.09 6.29
CA ILE A 218 2.18 14.85 7.72
C ILE A 218 2.99 15.91 8.45
N PHE A 219 2.40 16.50 9.48
CA PHE A 219 3.04 17.49 10.33
C PHE A 219 3.48 16.82 11.64
N MET A 220 4.67 17.20 12.09
CA MET A 220 5.29 16.72 13.33
C MET A 220 5.47 17.92 14.26
N LEU A 221 4.98 17.80 15.48
CA LEU A 221 5.15 18.78 16.55
C LEU A 221 5.97 18.13 17.66
N LYS A 222 7.09 18.77 18.01
CA LYS A 222 7.94 18.29 19.11
C LYS A 222 7.31 18.70 20.43
N GLU A 223 7.10 17.73 21.31
CA GLU A 223 6.69 17.95 22.69
C GLU A 223 7.86 17.59 23.61
N ALA A 224 7.68 17.71 24.94
CA ALA A 224 8.77 17.51 25.89
C ALA A 224 9.40 16.10 25.81
N ASN A 225 8.59 15.06 25.65
CA ASN A 225 9.02 13.65 25.62
C ASN A 225 8.37 12.84 24.48
N SER A 226 7.70 13.51 23.55
CA SER A 226 6.89 12.91 22.51
C SER A 226 6.99 13.70 21.22
N ILE A 227 6.67 13.05 20.10
CA ILE A 227 6.37 13.72 18.85
C ILE A 227 4.88 13.51 18.59
N ARG A 228 4.14 14.61 18.50
CA ARG A 228 2.76 14.60 18.06
C ARG A 228 2.74 14.69 16.54
N ILE A 229 2.16 13.69 15.92
CA ILE A 229 1.90 13.61 14.49
C ILE A 229 0.47 14.11 14.27
N THR A 230 0.32 15.10 13.40
CA THR A 230 -0.97 15.57 12.93
C THR A 230 -1.00 15.52 11.41
N GLY A 231 -2.17 15.22 10.85
CA GLY A 231 -2.35 15.17 9.40
C GLY A 231 -3.42 16.16 8.96
N VAL A 232 -3.23 16.74 7.77
CA VAL A 232 -4.12 17.74 7.20
C VAL A 232 -4.14 17.65 5.67
N SER A 233 -5.34 17.87 5.10
CA SER A 233 -5.73 18.23 3.72
C SER A 233 -5.26 17.35 2.56
#